data_AF-A0A9W4WU80-F1
#
_entry.id   AF-A0A9W4WU80-F1
#
_cell.length_a   1.000
_cell.length_b   1.000
_cell.length_c   1.000
_cell.angle_alpha   90.00
_cell.angle_beta   90.00
_cell.angle_gamma   90.00
#
_symmetry.space_group_name_H-M   'P 1'
#
loop_
_entity.id
_entity.type
_entity.pdbx_description
1 polymer ?
#
loop_
_entity_poly.entity_id
_entity_poly.type
_entity_poly.pdbx_seq_one_letter_code
_entity_poly.pdbx_strand_id
1 'polypeptide(L)'
;MIDIDDTYEPKNFDILLTDVCGKDLRKGISEILGVEYLSDSSKKFDDINGIMYGVNFRFFYATTIKINKKIKVVHFLLDTGSPVTYISEDVLNAFGVSAIRPNDKILVEINNIRTFVMMSPKNSHFSEINLIGTEFMVLSGSFLTADFNKRRFSLKLNFKGVEEVET
;
A
#
# COMPACT_ATOMS: atom_id res chain seq x y z
N MET A 1 11.03 0.48 -23.45
CA MET A 1 9.96 -0.53 -23.38
C MET A 1 10.64 -1.77 -22.86
N ILE A 2 10.41 -2.15 -21.60
CA ILE A 2 10.88 -3.43 -21.09
C ILE A 2 9.79 -4.42 -21.47
N ASP A 3 10.12 -5.40 -22.29
CA ASP A 3 9.30 -6.59 -22.51
C ASP A 3 9.23 -7.32 -21.16
N ILE A 4 8.22 -6.99 -20.37
CA ILE A 4 7.82 -7.80 -19.24
C ILE A 4 7.15 -9.01 -19.87
N ASP A 5 7.77 -10.17 -19.71
CA ASP A 5 7.18 -11.47 -20.01
C ASP A 5 5.69 -11.47 -19.63
N ASP A 6 4.81 -11.59 -20.62
CA ASP A 6 3.34 -11.53 -20.57
C ASP A 6 2.70 -12.64 -19.69
N THR A 7 3.51 -13.33 -18.87
CA THR A 7 3.09 -14.49 -18.06
C THR A 7 3.17 -14.28 -16.55
N TYR A 8 3.51 -13.07 -16.07
CA TYR A 8 3.44 -12.78 -14.64
C TYR A 8 1.98 -12.69 -14.18
N GLU A 9 1.48 -13.76 -13.57
CA GLU A 9 0.17 -13.77 -12.92
C GLU A 9 0.27 -13.14 -11.52
N PRO A 10 -0.35 -11.98 -11.28
CA PRO A 10 -0.17 -11.26 -10.02
C PRO A 10 -0.63 -12.02 -8.77
N LYS A 11 -1.54 -13.00 -8.90
CA LYS A 11 -1.94 -13.93 -7.83
C LYS A 11 -0.82 -14.87 -7.35
N ASN A 12 0.20 -15.08 -8.17
CA ASN A 12 1.36 -15.93 -7.86
C ASN A 12 2.54 -15.12 -7.30
N PHE A 13 2.37 -13.79 -7.17
CA PHE A 13 3.40 -12.98 -6.53
C PHE A 13 3.54 -13.36 -5.07
N ASP A 14 4.79 -13.50 -4.66
CA ASP A 14 5.15 -13.70 -3.28
C ASP A 14 6.46 -13.00 -2.99
N ILE A 15 6.59 -12.49 -1.76
CA ILE A 15 7.82 -11.88 -1.26
C ILE A 15 8.25 -12.67 -0.05
N LEU A 16 9.56 -12.83 0.14
CA LEU A 16 10.04 -13.42 1.39
C LEU A 16 9.78 -12.42 2.53
N LEU A 17 8.72 -12.67 3.30
CA LEU A 17 8.29 -11.86 4.44
C LEU A 17 8.20 -12.74 5.69
N THR A 18 9.30 -12.78 6.46
CA THR A 18 9.43 -13.68 7.62
C THR A 18 9.50 -12.95 8.96
N ASP A 19 9.67 -11.62 8.94
CA ASP A 19 9.93 -10.80 10.12
C ASP A 19 8.79 -9.85 10.53
N VAL A 20 7.72 -9.78 9.74
CA VAL A 20 6.55 -8.90 10.01
C VAL A 20 5.27 -9.63 9.62
N CYS A 21 4.20 -9.46 10.41
CA CYS A 21 2.88 -10.06 10.20
C CYS A 21 1.73 -9.07 10.47
N GLY A 22 0.48 -9.49 10.28
CA GLY A 22 -0.69 -8.61 10.48
C GLY A 22 -0.79 -8.02 11.90
N LYS A 23 -0.27 -8.71 12.93
CA LYS A 23 -0.23 -8.21 14.31
C LYS A 23 0.68 -6.98 14.46
N ASP A 24 1.77 -6.91 13.69
CA ASP A 24 2.67 -5.76 13.70
C ASP A 24 1.98 -4.51 13.17
N LEU A 25 1.16 -4.65 12.10
CA LEU A 25 0.39 -3.54 11.55
C LEU A 25 -0.53 -2.92 12.60
N ARG A 26 -1.20 -3.76 13.40
CA ARG A 26 -2.17 -3.33 14.42
C ARG A 26 -1.51 -2.68 15.63
N LYS A 27 -0.35 -3.18 16.03
CA LYS A 27 0.34 -2.75 17.25
C LYS A 27 1.65 -2.04 16.98
N GLY A 28 2.75 -2.78 16.76
CA GLY A 28 4.10 -2.20 16.75
C GLY A 28 4.29 -1.08 15.73
N ILE A 29 3.77 -1.26 14.52
CA ILE A 29 3.86 -0.25 13.46
C ILE A 29 2.94 0.94 13.77
N SER A 30 1.71 0.71 14.25
CA SER A 30 0.80 1.78 14.72
C SER A 30 1.45 2.64 15.81
N GLU A 31 2.06 2.01 16.81
CA GLU A 31 2.69 2.68 17.95
C GLU A 31 3.83 3.60 17.49
N ILE A 32 4.67 3.16 16.54
CA ILE A 32 5.83 3.95 16.06
C ILE A 32 5.40 5.05 15.07
N LEU A 33 4.41 4.77 14.22
CA LEU A 33 3.86 5.76 13.30
C LEU A 33 2.96 6.79 14.01
N GLY A 34 2.45 6.47 15.20
CA GLY A 34 1.55 7.33 15.97
C GLY A 34 0.13 7.41 15.39
N VAL A 35 -0.27 6.42 14.59
CA VAL A 35 -1.60 6.35 13.99
C VAL A 35 -2.10 4.91 13.96
N GLU A 36 -3.38 4.71 14.29
CA GLU A 36 -3.98 3.39 14.42
C GLU A 36 -4.35 2.79 13.05
N TYR A 37 -3.97 1.54 12.84
CA TYR A 37 -4.35 0.78 11.65
C TYR A 37 -5.87 0.55 11.55
N LEU A 38 -6.46 0.83 10.39
CA LEU A 38 -7.89 0.73 10.07
C LEU A 38 -8.82 1.70 10.82
N SER A 39 -8.25 2.68 11.52
CA SER A 39 -9.03 3.78 12.10
C SER A 39 -9.73 4.58 11.00
N ASP A 40 -10.86 5.19 11.32
CA ASP A 40 -11.53 6.10 10.40
C ASP A 40 -10.71 7.38 10.21
N SER A 41 -10.78 7.97 9.01
CA SER A 41 -10.18 9.26 8.71
C SER A 41 -11.14 10.12 7.89
N SER A 42 -10.90 11.43 7.88
CA SER A 42 -11.59 12.39 7.03
C SER A 42 -10.65 13.16 6.10
N LYS A 43 -9.33 12.93 6.21
CA LYS A 43 -8.31 13.73 5.52
C LYS A 43 -7.21 12.84 4.93
N LYS A 44 -6.57 13.37 3.90
CA LYS A 44 -5.34 12.83 3.30
C LYS A 44 -4.11 13.14 4.16
N PHE A 45 -3.01 12.46 3.89
CA PHE A 45 -1.70 12.81 4.42
C PHE A 45 -1.00 13.73 3.41
N ASP A 46 -0.59 14.93 3.86
CA ASP A 46 0.13 15.88 3.00
C ASP A 46 1.57 15.42 2.77
N ASP A 47 2.26 15.02 3.85
CA ASP A 47 3.61 14.44 3.80
C ASP A 47 3.59 13.02 4.38
N ILE A 48 3.98 12.04 3.58
CA ILE A 48 4.07 10.65 4.01
C ILE A 48 5.46 10.41 4.59
N ASN A 49 5.50 10.33 5.93
CA ASN A 49 6.69 9.95 6.69
C ASN A 49 6.55 8.51 7.16
N GLY A 50 7.58 7.71 6.91
CA GLY A 50 7.59 6.28 7.21
C GLY A 50 8.74 5.86 8.12
N ILE A 51 8.70 4.58 8.48
CA ILE A 51 9.64 3.92 9.39
C ILE A 51 10.28 2.72 8.70
N MET A 52 11.48 2.37 9.14
CA MET A 52 12.07 1.07 8.85
C MET A 52 11.79 0.12 10.02
N TYR A 53 11.01 -0.93 9.80
CA TYR A 53 10.54 -1.86 10.82
C TYR A 53 11.01 -3.30 10.56
N GLY A 54 11.15 -4.09 11.63
CA GLY A 54 11.65 -5.46 11.56
C GLY A 54 13.16 -5.56 11.41
N VAL A 55 13.67 -6.79 11.43
CA VAL A 55 15.12 -7.06 11.30
C VAL A 55 15.63 -6.78 9.89
N ASN A 56 14.74 -6.80 8.90
CA ASN A 56 15.05 -6.49 7.50
C ASN A 56 14.85 -5.01 7.14
N PHE A 57 14.60 -4.12 8.13
CA PHE A 57 14.45 -2.67 7.93
C PHE A 57 13.41 -2.29 6.85
N ARG A 58 12.28 -2.99 6.84
CA ARG A 58 11.23 -2.85 5.83
C ARG A 58 10.54 -1.49 5.93
N PHE A 59 10.23 -0.88 4.79
CA PHE A 59 9.69 0.47 4.70
C PHE A 59 8.18 0.45 4.93
N PHE A 60 7.73 0.80 6.14
CA PHE A 60 6.32 0.94 6.46
C PHE A 60 5.90 2.40 6.59
N TYR A 61 4.74 2.73 6.05
CA TYR A 61 4.12 4.03 6.23
C TYR A 61 2.61 3.93 6.35
N ALA A 62 2.01 4.96 6.94
CA ALA A 62 0.57 5.14 7.00
C ALA A 62 0.10 6.08 5.90
N THR A 63 -1.02 5.71 5.28
CA THR A 63 -1.76 6.59 4.37
C THR A 63 -3.25 6.29 4.46
N THR A 64 -4.08 7.00 3.71
CA THR A 64 -5.52 6.69 3.63
C THR A 64 -5.88 5.89 2.39
N ILE A 65 -6.82 4.97 2.57
CA ILE A 65 -7.59 4.38 1.47
C ILE A 65 -9.02 4.87 1.57
N LYS A 66 -9.60 5.18 0.42
CA LYS A 66 -11.04 5.37 0.26
C LYS A 66 -11.61 4.34 -0.69
N ILE A 67 -12.67 3.67 -0.22
CA ILE A 67 -13.53 2.80 -1.03
C ILE A 67 -14.97 3.29 -0.81
N ASN A 68 -15.65 3.62 -1.91
CA ASN A 68 -16.95 4.29 -1.88
C ASN A 68 -16.89 5.60 -1.05
N LYS A 69 -17.67 5.70 0.03
CA LYS A 69 -17.75 6.88 0.91
C LYS A 69 -16.97 6.73 2.22
N LYS A 70 -16.30 5.60 2.45
CA LYS A 70 -15.54 5.34 3.67
C LYS A 70 -14.06 5.65 3.42
N ILE A 71 -13.39 6.23 4.41
CA ILE A 71 -11.96 6.51 4.39
C ILE A 71 -11.34 5.92 5.65
N LYS A 72 -10.30 5.10 5.49
CA LYS A 72 -9.58 4.47 6.60
C LYS A 72 -8.08 4.68 6.48
N VAL A 73 -7.39 4.73 7.61
CA VAL A 73 -5.93 4.68 7.67
C VAL A 73 -5.47 3.25 7.42
N VAL A 74 -4.50 3.06 6.54
CA VAL A 74 -3.92 1.77 6.20
C VAL A 74 -2.40 1.88 6.26
N HIS A 75 -1.76 0.88 6.86
CA HIS A 75 -0.31 0.74 6.89
C HIS A 75 0.13 -0.12 5.71
N PHE A 76 1.06 0.40 4.93
CA PHE A 76 1.60 -0.28 3.75
C PHE A 76 3.09 -0.53 3.93
N LEU A 77 3.52 -1.71 3.48
CA LEU A 77 4.90 -1.98 3.11
C LEU A 77 5.15 -1.41 1.71
N LEU A 78 6.11 -0.50 1.57
CA LEU A 78 6.60 -0.04 0.28
C LEU A 78 7.56 -1.07 -0.29
N ASP A 79 7.24 -1.64 -1.45
CA ASP A 79 8.03 -2.68 -2.09
C ASP A 79 8.33 -2.34 -3.55
N THR A 80 9.57 -1.93 -3.81
CA THR A 80 10.05 -1.61 -5.16
C THR A 80 10.23 -2.85 -6.04
N GLY A 81 10.17 -4.07 -5.46
CA GLY A 81 10.18 -5.33 -6.19
C GLY A 81 8.79 -5.81 -6.62
N SER A 82 7.72 -5.18 -6.12
CA SER A 82 6.35 -5.53 -6.50
C SER A 82 5.88 -4.70 -7.68
N PRO A 83 5.38 -5.32 -8.78
CA PRO A 83 4.85 -4.57 -9.92
C PRO A 83 3.48 -3.94 -9.62
N VAL A 84 2.68 -4.53 -8.73
CA VAL A 84 1.30 -4.11 -8.46
C VAL A 84 1.07 -3.82 -6.98
N THR A 85 0.00 -3.11 -6.66
CA THR A 85 -0.37 -2.77 -5.28
C THR A 85 -1.40 -3.76 -4.72
N TYR A 86 -1.19 -4.20 -3.49
CA TYR A 86 -2.02 -5.19 -2.81
C TYR A 86 -2.60 -4.64 -1.50
N ILE A 87 -3.84 -5.03 -1.20
CA ILE A 87 -4.47 -4.81 0.10
C ILE A 87 -4.94 -6.14 0.69
N SER A 88 -4.82 -6.29 2.01
CA SER A 88 -5.17 -7.53 2.68
C SER A 88 -6.68 -7.72 2.83
N GLU A 89 -7.09 -8.95 3.13
CA GLU A 89 -8.48 -9.29 3.43
C GLU A 89 -9.04 -8.46 4.59
N ASP A 90 -8.20 -8.08 5.56
CA ASP A 90 -8.57 -7.19 6.66
C ASP A 90 -9.02 -5.80 6.21
N VAL A 91 -8.32 -5.21 5.23
CA VAL A 91 -8.72 -3.92 4.65
C VAL A 91 -10.07 -4.06 3.97
N LEU A 92 -10.24 -5.09 3.13
CA LEU A 92 -11.49 -5.35 2.40
C LEU A 92 -12.67 -5.52 3.34
N ASN A 93 -12.50 -6.33 4.38
CA ASN A 93 -13.49 -6.55 5.43
C ASN A 93 -13.87 -5.24 6.14
N ALA A 94 -12.89 -4.38 6.45
CA ALA A 94 -13.13 -3.09 7.08
C ALA A 94 -13.96 -2.13 6.20
N PHE A 95 -13.92 -2.31 4.87
CA PHE A 95 -14.77 -1.59 3.92
C PHE A 95 -16.11 -2.29 3.64
N GLY A 96 -16.26 -3.55 4.05
CA GLY A 96 -17.43 -4.38 3.74
C GLY A 96 -17.43 -4.89 2.29
N VAL A 97 -16.24 -5.00 1.68
CA VAL A 97 -16.08 -5.58 0.34
C VAL A 97 -15.90 -7.09 0.49
N SER A 98 -16.73 -7.86 -0.20
CA SER A 98 -16.73 -9.32 -0.16
C SER A 98 -16.73 -9.91 -1.57
N ALA A 99 -16.60 -11.24 -1.68
CA ALA A 99 -16.67 -11.99 -2.94
C ALA A 99 -15.60 -11.64 -3.99
N ILE A 100 -14.40 -11.28 -3.56
CA ILE A 100 -13.26 -10.95 -4.45
C ILE A 100 -12.54 -12.23 -4.89
N ARG A 101 -12.30 -12.35 -6.19
CA ARG A 101 -11.49 -13.44 -6.78
C ARG A 101 -10.01 -13.04 -6.79
N PRO A 102 -9.07 -14.01 -6.82
CA PRO A 102 -7.62 -13.75 -6.71
C PRO A 102 -7.03 -12.75 -7.74
N ASN A 103 -7.68 -12.53 -8.88
CA ASN A 103 -7.22 -11.61 -9.94
C ASN A 103 -8.12 -10.39 -10.12
N ASP A 104 -9.12 -10.20 -9.25
CA ASP A 104 -10.01 -9.05 -9.37
C ASP A 104 -9.26 -7.77 -9.03
N LYS A 105 -9.35 -6.80 -9.94
CA LYS A 105 -8.86 -5.44 -9.72
C LYS A 105 -9.93 -4.63 -9.01
N ILE A 106 -9.54 -3.98 -7.92
CA ILE A 106 -10.43 -3.19 -7.08
C ILE A 106 -10.02 -1.73 -7.24
N LEU A 107 -10.95 -0.89 -7.69
CA LEU A 107 -10.70 0.55 -7.79
C LEU A 107 -10.80 1.19 -6.40
N VAL A 108 -9.74 1.89 -6.00
CA VAL A 108 -9.65 2.60 -4.72
C VAL A 108 -9.00 3.97 -4.91
N GLU A 109 -9.09 4.85 -3.91
CA GLU A 109 -8.27 6.06 -3.84
C GLU A 109 -7.26 5.92 -2.70
N ILE A 110 -5.97 5.81 -3.02
CA ILE A 110 -4.88 5.83 -2.03
C ILE A 110 -4.35 7.26 -1.96
N ASN A 111 -4.50 7.91 -0.80
CA ASN A 111 -4.15 9.32 -0.62
C ASN A 111 -4.71 10.25 -1.72
N ASN A 112 -5.98 10.05 -2.09
CA ASN A 112 -6.69 10.72 -3.20
C ASN A 112 -6.18 10.42 -4.62
N ILE A 113 -5.30 9.44 -4.79
CA ILE A 113 -4.88 8.96 -6.12
C ILE A 113 -5.69 7.73 -6.46
N ARG A 114 -6.52 7.82 -7.51
CA ARG A 114 -7.29 6.68 -8.03
C ARG A 114 -6.35 5.64 -8.62
N THR A 115 -6.44 4.42 -8.14
CA THR A 115 -5.60 3.30 -8.61
C THR A 115 -6.37 1.99 -8.50
N PHE A 116 -5.96 1.01 -9.31
CA PHE A 116 -6.35 -0.37 -9.07
C PHE A 116 -5.43 -1.01 -8.05
N VAL A 117 -6.00 -1.83 -7.18
CA VAL A 117 -5.29 -2.72 -6.27
C VAL A 117 -5.85 -4.13 -6.43
N MET A 118 -5.12 -5.11 -5.91
CA MET A 118 -5.62 -6.47 -5.80
C MET A 118 -5.63 -6.92 -4.34
N MET A 119 -6.30 -8.03 -4.07
CA MET A 119 -6.20 -8.67 -2.76
C MET A 119 -4.84 -9.37 -2.60
N SER A 120 -4.18 -9.21 -1.45
CA SER A 120 -2.98 -9.98 -1.11
C SER A 120 -3.26 -11.48 -1.27
N PRO A 121 -2.41 -12.27 -1.98
CA PRO A 121 -2.70 -13.67 -2.24
C PRO A 121 -2.74 -14.48 -0.93
N LYS A 122 -3.79 -15.29 -0.74
CA LYS A 122 -4.04 -16.01 0.52
C LYS A 122 -2.92 -16.96 0.95
N ASN A 123 -2.20 -17.52 -0.02
CA ASN A 123 -1.11 -18.48 0.21
C ASN A 123 0.29 -17.85 0.11
N SER A 124 0.38 -16.51 0.11
CA SER A 124 1.66 -15.79 0.12
C SER A 124 2.13 -15.50 1.55
N HIS A 125 3.41 -15.17 1.71
CA HIS A 125 3.97 -14.73 2.99
C HIS A 125 3.49 -13.33 3.41
N PHE A 126 2.76 -12.62 2.56
CA PHE A 126 2.25 -11.27 2.82
C PHE A 126 0.71 -11.19 2.79
N SER A 127 0.01 -12.33 2.92
CA SER A 127 -1.46 -12.39 2.85
C SER A 127 -2.19 -11.43 3.80
N GLU A 128 -1.60 -11.13 4.96
CA GLU A 128 -2.13 -10.19 5.96
C GLU A 128 -1.59 -8.74 5.81
N ILE A 129 -0.69 -8.51 4.87
CA ILE A 129 0.05 -7.26 4.70
C ILE A 129 -0.40 -6.53 3.44
N ASN A 130 -0.43 -5.19 3.50
CA ASN A 130 -0.71 -4.33 2.36
C ASN A 130 0.62 -3.93 1.71
N LEU A 131 0.72 -4.04 0.39
CA LEU A 131 1.92 -3.71 -0.38
C LEU A 131 1.66 -2.55 -1.34
N ILE A 132 2.59 -1.60 -1.41
CA ILE A 132 2.63 -0.58 -2.46
C ILE A 132 3.68 -1.00 -3.47
N GLY A 133 3.21 -1.28 -4.68
CA GLY A 133 4.05 -1.65 -5.81
C GLY A 133 4.47 -0.46 -6.67
N THR A 134 5.34 -0.75 -7.62
CA THR A 134 5.95 0.22 -8.53
C THR A 134 4.95 0.86 -9.49
N GLU A 135 3.88 0.17 -9.90
CA GLU A 135 2.80 0.77 -10.70
C GLU A 135 2.21 2.01 -10.00
N PHE A 136 1.91 1.92 -8.69
CA PHE A 136 1.40 3.06 -7.94
C PHE A 136 2.46 4.15 -7.75
N MET A 137 3.71 3.76 -7.51
CA MET A 137 4.81 4.73 -7.35
C MET A 137 5.04 5.54 -8.64
N VAL A 138 4.98 4.90 -9.81
CA VAL A 138 5.05 5.56 -11.11
C VAL A 138 3.83 6.47 -11.31
N LEU A 139 2.62 5.95 -11.11
CA LEU A 139 1.37 6.72 -11.24
C LEU A 139 1.38 7.98 -10.38
N SER A 140 1.81 7.86 -9.13
CA SER A 140 1.84 8.96 -8.17
C SER A 140 3.02 9.94 -8.36
N GLY A 141 3.92 9.68 -9.31
CA GLY A 141 5.16 10.44 -9.47
C GLY A 141 6.00 10.45 -8.19
N SER A 142 6.01 9.33 -7.46
CA SER A 142 6.59 9.23 -6.13
C SER A 142 8.10 9.52 -6.11
N PHE A 143 8.55 10.22 -5.07
CA PHE A 143 9.96 10.41 -4.75
C PHE A 143 10.25 9.86 -3.35
N LEU A 144 11.11 8.85 -3.28
CA LEU A 144 11.48 8.14 -2.05
C LEU A 144 12.85 8.61 -1.55
N THR A 145 12.93 9.01 -0.27
CA THR A 145 14.21 9.24 0.41
C THR A 145 14.29 8.42 1.69
N ALA A 146 15.44 7.81 1.94
CA ALA A 146 15.65 6.92 3.09
C ALA A 146 16.90 7.32 3.88
N ASP A 147 16.74 7.48 5.18
CA ASP A 147 17.82 7.68 6.16
C ASP A 147 17.92 6.44 7.04
N PHE A 148 18.84 5.55 6.69
CA PHE A 148 19.06 4.29 7.41
C PHE A 148 19.67 4.49 8.80
N ASN A 149 20.40 5.59 9.02
CA ASN A 149 20.91 5.91 10.36
C ASN A 149 19.77 6.24 11.31
N LYS A 150 18.76 6.98 10.81
CA LYS A 150 17.57 7.33 11.59
C LYS A 150 16.46 6.29 11.51
N ARG A 151 16.58 5.29 10.64
CA ARG A 151 15.55 4.27 10.35
C ARG A 151 14.22 4.92 9.95
N ARG A 152 14.30 5.98 9.15
CA ARG A 152 13.16 6.76 8.65
C ARG A 152 13.25 6.91 7.15
N PHE A 153 12.11 7.05 6.51
CA PHE A 153 12.04 7.42 5.10
C PHE A 153 10.90 8.41 4.89
N SER A 154 10.91 9.11 3.76
CA SER A 154 9.78 9.91 3.30
C SER A 154 9.42 9.52 1.88
N LEU A 155 8.12 9.58 1.58
CA LEU A 155 7.56 9.35 0.27
C LEU A 155 6.78 10.59 -0.14
N LYS A 156 7.31 11.34 -1.11
CA LYS A 156 6.60 12.49 -1.66
C LYS A 156 5.80 12.06 -2.88
N LEU A 157 4.48 12.22 -2.84
CA LEU A 157 3.62 12.00 -4.00
C LEU A 157 3.54 13.30 -4.82
N ASN A 158 3.86 13.24 -6.11
CA ASN A 158 3.86 14.40 -7.01
C ASN A 158 2.75 14.32 -8.07
N PHE A 159 1.67 13.59 -7.78
CA PHE A 159 0.55 13.44 -8.68
C PHE A 159 -0.09 14.79 -8.99
N LYS A 160 -0.11 15.19 -10.26
CA LYS A 160 -0.62 16.50 -10.70
C LYS A 160 -2.10 16.50 -11.10
N GLY A 161 -2.82 15.39 -10.92
CA GLY A 161 -4.15 15.24 -11.50
C GLY A 161 -4.07 15.05 -13.02
N VAL A 162 -5.12 14.48 -13.59
CA VAL A 162 -5.40 14.70 -15.01
C VAL A 162 -6.08 16.07 -15.05
N GLU A 163 -5.51 17.05 -15.75
CA GLU A 163 -6.25 18.27 -16.07
C GLU A 163 -7.56 17.83 -16.73
N GLU A 164 -8.70 18.18 -16.13
CA GLU A 164 -9.98 18.00 -16.81
C GLU A 164 -9.89 18.83 -18.09
N VAL A 165 -9.72 18.13 -19.22
CA VAL A 165 -9.89 18.73 -20.53
C VAL A 165 -11.37 19.04 -20.60
N GLU A 166 -11.73 20.31 -20.39
CA GLU A 166 -13.05 20.82 -20.72
C GLU A 166 -13.30 20.54 -22.20
N THR A 167 -14.18 19.58 -22.48
CA THR A 167 -14.78 19.35 -23.80
C THR A 167 -16.17 19.94 -23.85
#